data_AF-A0A3D2BBL0-F1
#
_entry.id   AF-A0A3D2BBL0-F1
#
_cell.length_a   1.000
_cell.length_b   1.000
_cell.length_c   1.000
_cell.angle_alpha   90.00
_cell.angle_beta   90.00
_cell.angle_gamma   90.00
#
_symmetry.space_group_name_H-M   'P 1'
#
loop_
_entity.id
_entity.type
_entity.pdbx_description
1 polymer ?
#
loop_
_entity_poly.entity_id
_entity_poly.type
_entity_poly.pdbx_seq_one_letter_code
_entity_poly.pdbx_strand_id
1 'polypeptide(L)' 'MINGTVINDTGDQAAQTEQLADTMLRQTFALLSHHHIIPNAVQEQMLTSHVRAMAHRSVTGEPLPEVEADLF' A
#
# COMPACT_ATOMS: atom_id res chain seq x y z
N MET A 1 18.91 -29.16 1.74
CA MET A 1 19.42 -27.78 1.91
C MET A 1 18.41 -26.83 1.27
N ILE A 2 17.42 -26.36 2.03
CA ILE A 2 16.39 -25.41 1.60
C ILE A 2 16.24 -24.42 2.74
N ASN A 3 17.15 -23.45 2.84
CA ASN A 3 17.12 -22.38 3.87
C ASN A 3 17.83 -21.10 3.38
N GLY A 4 18.01 -20.91 2.07
CA GLY A 4 18.68 -19.73 1.49
C GLY A 4 17.80 -18.83 0.61
N THR A 5 16.71 -19.37 0.06
CA THR A 5 15.91 -18.66 -0.96
C THR A 5 14.74 -17.88 -0.38
N VAL A 6 14.14 -18.34 0.73
CA VAL A 6 12.91 -17.75 1.30
C VAL A 6 13.18 -16.44 2.07
N ILE A 7 14.32 -16.35 2.74
CA ILE A 7 14.72 -15.17 3.53
C ILE A 7 15.08 -13.96 2.67
N ASN A 8 15.65 -14.19 1.47
CA ASN A 8 15.97 -13.10 0.54
C ASN A 8 14.70 -12.54 -0.10
N ASP A 9 13.80 -13.43 -0.53
CA ASP A 9 12.53 -13.06 -1.18
C ASP A 9 11.63 -12.21 -0.25
N THR A 10 11.57 -12.55 1.04
CA THR A 10 10.75 -11.79 2.00
C THR A 10 11.32 -10.39 2.27
N GLY A 11 12.65 -10.25 2.35
CA GLY A 11 13.32 -8.96 2.52
C GLY A 11 13.16 -8.06 1.28
N ASP A 12 13.27 -8.65 0.10
CA ASP A 12 13.07 -7.97 -1.18
C ASP A 12 11.61 -7.52 -1.35
N GLN A 13 10.64 -8.35 -0.95
CA GLN A 13 9.21 -8.02 -0.98
C GLN A 13 8.83 -6.89 -0.01
N ALA A 14 9.43 -6.84 1.19
CA ALA A 14 9.20 -5.75 2.13
C ALA A 14 9.69 -4.41 1.57
N ALA A 15 10.90 -4.38 1.01
CA ALA A 15 11.44 -3.18 0.36
C ALA A 15 10.61 -2.75 -0.85
N GLN A 16 10.17 -3.71 -1.68
CA GLN A 16 9.31 -3.44 -2.82
C GLN A 16 7.93 -2.90 -2.41
N THR A 17 7.35 -3.44 -1.34
CA THR A 17 6.09 -2.97 -0.76
C THR A 17 6.18 -1.50 -0.34
N GLU A 18 7.23 -1.14 0.41
CA GLU A 18 7.46 0.23 0.86
C GLU A 18 7.67 1.19 -0.32
N GLN A 19 8.51 0.80 -1.30
CA GLN A 19 8.75 1.63 -2.48
C GLN A 19 7.46 1.86 -3.30
N LEU A 20 6.65 0.82 -3.48
CA LEU A 20 5.38 0.93 -4.20
C LEU A 20 4.41 1.85 -3.44
N ALA A 21 4.26 1.65 -2.12
CA ALA A 21 3.39 2.47 -1.29
C ALA A 21 3.77 3.95 -1.33
N ASP A 22 5.06 4.27 -1.17
CA ASP A 22 5.55 5.65 -1.20
C ASP A 22 5.36 6.31 -2.56
N THR A 23 5.52 5.53 -3.66
CA THR A 23 5.26 6.03 -5.01
C THR A 23 3.78 6.36 -5.20
N MET A 24 2.89 5.44 -4.80
CA MET A 24 1.43 5.61 -4.94
C MET A 24 0.90 6.74 -4.06
N LEU A 25 1.36 6.86 -2.81
CA LEU A 25 0.96 7.94 -1.92
C LEU A 25 1.38 9.30 -2.46
N ARG A 26 2.63 9.42 -2.94
CA ARG A 26 3.13 10.67 -3.54
C ARG A 26 2.29 11.10 -4.74
N GLN A 27 1.96 10.16 -5.63
CA GLN A 27 1.11 10.43 -6.79
C GLN A 27 -0.32 10.81 -6.37
N THR A 28 -0.87 10.14 -5.37
CA THR A 28 -2.23 10.42 -4.89
C THR A 28 -2.31 11.80 -4.25
N PHE A 29 -1.38 12.15 -3.36
CA PHE A 29 -1.35 13.49 -2.75
C PHE A 29 -1.05 14.59 -3.77
N ALA A 30 -0.22 14.32 -4.78
CA ALA A 30 -0.02 15.26 -5.88
C ALA A 30 -1.30 15.50 -6.68
N LEU A 31 -2.08 14.45 -6.97
CA LEU A 31 -3.37 14.56 -7.64
C LEU A 31 -4.38 15.36 -6.81
N LEU A 32 -4.53 15.04 -5.51
CA LEU A 32 -5.43 15.75 -4.61
C LEU A 32 -5.08 17.24 -4.54
N SER A 33 -3.80 17.55 -4.36
CA SER A 33 -3.28 18.92 -4.33
C SER A 33 -3.54 19.67 -5.63
N HIS A 34 -3.32 19.03 -6.79
CA HIS A 34 -3.61 19.61 -8.11
C HIS A 34 -5.08 20.03 -8.25
N HIS A 35 -5.99 19.27 -7.64
CA HIS A 35 -7.43 19.55 -7.63
C HIS A 35 -7.89 20.41 -6.43
N HIS A 36 -6.97 20.97 -5.64
CA HIS A 36 -7.29 21.75 -4.44
C HIS A 36 -8.12 20.96 -3.41
N ILE A 37 -7.97 19.63 -3.38
CA ILE A 37 -8.55 18.76 -2.37
C ILE A 37 -7.53 18.60 -1.24
N ILE A 38 -7.89 19.05 -0.04
CA ILE A 38 -7.03 19.01 1.14
C ILE A 38 -7.66 18.03 2.14
N PRO A 39 -7.13 16.79 2.23
CA PRO A 39 -7.58 15.85 3.25
C PRO A 39 -7.27 16.40 4.64
N ASN A 40 -8.15 16.15 5.61
CA ASN A 40 -7.80 16.35 7.01
C ASN A 40 -6.89 15.22 7.52
N ALA A 41 -6.33 15.38 8.72
CA ALA A 41 -5.39 14.42 9.29
C ALA A 41 -5.93 12.96 9.36
N VAL A 42 -7.23 12.78 9.64
CA VAL A 42 -7.85 11.45 9.67
C VAL A 42 -7.93 10.86 8.25
N GLN A 43 -8.26 11.67 7.26
CA GLN A 43 -8.32 11.25 5.86
C GLN A 43 -6.92 10.91 5.31
N GLU A 44 -5.89 11.69 5.66
CA GLU A 44 -4.50 11.37 5.32
C GLU A 44 -4.07 10.03 5.92
N GLN A 45 -4.43 9.78 7.19
CA GLN A 45 -4.13 8.53 7.87
C GLN A 45 -4.83 7.34 7.21
N MET A 46 -6.13 7.49 6.87
CA MET A 46 -6.89 6.45 6.18
C MET A 46 -6.32 6.12 4.80
N LEU A 47 -6.00 7.15 4.01
CA LEU A 47 -5.41 6.96 2.70
C LEU A 47 -4.05 6.26 2.80
N THR A 48 -3.22 6.70 3.74
CA THR A 48 -1.90 6.12 3.99
C THR A 48 -1.98 4.65 4.37
N SER A 49 -2.84 4.30 5.32
CA SER A 49 -2.97 2.92 5.77
C SER A 49 -3.53 2.02 4.66
N HIS A 50 -4.52 2.50 3.91
CA HIS A 50 -5.15 1.71 2.85
C HIS A 50 -4.20 1.47 1.67
N VAL A 51 -3.53 2.52 1.16
CA VAL A 51 -2.58 2.38 0.04
C VAL A 51 -1.41 1.47 0.40
N ARG A 52 -0.89 1.54 1.63
CA ARG A 52 0.15 0.62 2.11
C ARG A 52 -0.34 -0.82 2.13
N ALA A 53 -1.56 -1.07 2.60
CA ALA A 53 -2.15 -2.40 2.60
C ALA A 53 -2.42 -2.93 1.17
N MET A 54 -2.78 -2.07 0.23
CA MET A 54 -2.94 -2.44 -1.19
C MET A 54 -1.58 -2.76 -1.84
N ALA A 55 -0.54 -1.96 -1.57
CA ALA A 55 0.81 -2.20 -2.08
C ALA A 55 1.35 -3.55 -1.59
N HIS A 56 1.16 -3.86 -0.31
CA HIS A 56 1.55 -5.15 0.26
C HIS A 56 0.92 -6.32 -0.49
N ARG A 57 -0.41 -6.32 -0.64
CA ARG A 57 -1.15 -7.36 -1.36
C ARG A 57 -0.73 -7.48 -2.81
N SER A 58 -0.42 -6.36 -3.47
CA SER A 58 0.07 -6.37 -4.85
C SER A 58 1.44 -7.03 -4.99
N VAL A 59 2.30 -6.96 -3.97
CA VAL A 59 3.64 -7.56 -3.98
C VAL A 59 3.60 -9.02 -3.53
N THR A 60 2.86 -9.32 -2.46
CA THR A 60 2.81 -10.66 -1.87
C THR A 60 1.80 -11.60 -2.54
N GLY A 61 0.83 -11.04 -3.26
CA GLY A 61 -0.30 -11.80 -3.80
C GLY A 61 -1.34 -12.19 -2.74
N GLU A 62 -1.26 -11.65 -1.52
CA GLU A 62 -2.28 -11.87 -0.50
C GLU A 62 -3.66 -11.38 -1.03
N PRO A 63 -4.71 -12.22 -0.95
CA PRO A 63 -6.02 -11.85 -1.46
C PRO A 63 -6.63 -10.68 -0.68
N LEU A 64 -7.62 -10.04 -1.28
CA LEU A 64 -8.50 -9.16 -0.51
C LEU A 64 -9.21 -9.98 0.56
N PRO A 65 -9.38 -9.44 1.79
CA PRO A 65 -10.26 -10.08 2.77
C PRO A 65 -11.67 -10.17 2.19
N GLU A 66 -12.47 -11.13 2.67
CA GLU A 66 -13.91 -11.15 2.39
C GLU A 66 -14.53 -9.90 3.04
N VAL A 67 -14.72 -8.86 2.24
CA VAL A 67 -15.38 -7.62 2.63
C VAL A 67 -16.59 -7.41 1.75
N GLU A 68 -17.74 -7.19 2.37
CA GLU A 68 -18.94 -6.75 1.68
C GLU A 68 -18.68 -5.34 1.13
N ALA A 69 -18.91 -5.14 -0.17
CA ALA A 69 -18.62 -3.88 -0.85
C ALA A 69 -19.36 -2.68 -0.22
N ASP A 70 -20.49 -2.93 0.45
CA ASP A 70 -21.33 -1.94 1.10
C ASP A 70 -20.69 -1.27 2.35
N LEU A 71 -19.52 -1.74 2.79
CA LEU A 71 -18.78 -1.17 3.93
C LEU A 71 -17.86 0.02 3.58
N PHE A 72 -17.72 0.37 2.30
CA PHE A 72 -16.86 1.46 1.81
C PHE A 72 -17.67 2.54 1.09
#